data_AF-A0A2X2EF25-F1
#
_entry.id   AF-A0A2X2EF25-F1
#
_cell.length_a   1.000
_cell.length_b   1.000
_cell.length_c   1.000
_cell.angle_alpha   90.00
_cell.angle_beta   90.00
_cell.angle_gamma   90.00
#
_symmetry.space_group_name_H-M   'P 1'
#
loop_
_entity.id
_entity.type
_entity.pdbx_description
1 polymer ?
#
loop_
_entity_poly.entity_id
_entity_poly.type
_entity_poly.pdbx_seq_one_letter_code
_entity_poly.pdbx_strand_id
1 'polypeptide(L)'
;MTDDVPIKGSKTWKAWTEEENQYLRDNRSRLGAHQCAKDLDRPVSAIHNQCRRLSIKLRATPSAYKPEEDELIRELYASKGPRYLAVELNRSQETLRHRARKLKVSGRVGRPNKRSD
;
A
#
# COMPACT_ATOMS: atom_id res chain seq x y z
N MET A 1 2.21 -41.84 0.95
CA MET A 1 1.84 -41.49 2.34
C MET A 1 1.79 -39.98 2.35
N THR A 2 0.60 -39.40 2.43
CA THR A 2 0.39 -37.96 2.42
C THR A 2 0.85 -37.38 3.74
N ASP A 3 2.01 -36.72 3.73
CA ASP A 3 2.53 -35.94 4.83
C ASP A 3 1.50 -34.85 5.21
N ASP A 4 0.89 -35.05 6.37
CA ASP A 4 0.00 -34.12 7.05
C ASP A 4 0.74 -32.78 7.25
N VAL A 5 0.34 -31.76 6.51
CA VAL A 5 0.86 -30.40 6.64
C VAL A 5 0.24 -29.80 7.90
N PRO A 6 1.02 -29.55 8.98
CA PRO A 6 0.45 -28.96 10.17
C PRO A 6 -0.02 -27.53 9.85
N ILE A 7 -1.34 -27.35 9.84
CA ILE A 7 -2.02 -26.06 9.90
C ILE A 7 -1.43 -25.27 11.08
N LYS A 8 -0.64 -24.24 10.73
CA LYS A 8 0.14 -23.39 11.63
C LYS A 8 -0.76 -22.83 12.75
N GLY A 9 -0.68 -23.46 13.92
CA GLY A 9 -1.39 -23.04 15.13
C GLY A 9 -1.10 -21.59 15.49
N SER A 10 -2.13 -20.87 15.95
CA SER A 10 -2.01 -19.48 16.37
C SER A 10 -1.05 -19.39 17.55
N LYS A 11 0.20 -18.97 17.29
CA LYS A 11 1.14 -18.60 18.35
C LYS A 11 0.45 -17.54 19.22
N THR A 12 0.13 -17.86 20.47
CA THR A 12 -0.48 -16.92 21.40
C THR A 12 0.60 -15.93 21.85
N TRP A 13 0.74 -14.85 21.09
CA TRP A 13 1.69 -13.79 21.43
C TRP A 13 1.33 -13.20 22.79
N LYS A 14 2.34 -12.96 23.63
CA LYS A 14 2.19 -12.27 24.92
C LYS A 14 1.33 -11.00 24.76
N ALA A 15 0.51 -10.72 25.77
CA ALA A 15 -0.22 -9.46 25.88
C ALA A 15 0.73 -8.27 25.69
N TRP A 16 0.25 -7.21 25.06
CA TRP A 16 1.01 -5.99 24.87
C TRP A 16 1.09 -5.24 26.19
N THR A 17 2.30 -4.88 26.61
CA THR A 17 2.48 -4.04 27.79
C THR A 17 2.29 -2.55 27.45
N GLU A 18 2.09 -1.71 28.47
CA GLU A 18 1.96 -0.26 28.26
C GLU A 18 3.26 0.32 27.70
N GLU A 19 4.42 -0.20 28.09
CA GLU A 19 5.72 0.23 27.58
C GLU A 19 5.86 -0.08 26.09
N GLU A 20 5.42 -1.27 25.63
CA GLU A 20 5.41 -1.62 24.21
C GLU A 20 4.44 -0.71 23.42
N ASN A 21 3.28 -0.39 24.00
CA ASN A 21 2.31 0.51 23.37
C ASN A 21 2.88 1.93 23.25
N GLN A 22 3.55 2.43 24.29
CA GLN A 22 4.19 3.74 24.30
C GLN A 22 5.36 3.79 23.31
N TYR A 23 6.17 2.73 23.26
CA TYR A 23 7.24 2.58 22.27
C TYR A 23 6.70 2.67 20.84
N LEU A 24 5.58 1.98 20.55
CA LEU A 24 4.92 2.07 19.25
C LEU A 24 4.40 3.48 18.97
N ARG A 25 3.82 4.20 19.93
CA ARG A 25 3.34 5.58 19.70
C ARG A 25 4.47 6.52 19.30
N ASP A 26 5.62 6.41 19.96
CA ASP A 26 6.76 7.28 19.75
C ASP A 26 7.57 6.89 18.50
N ASN A 27 7.89 5.60 18.36
CA ASN A 27 8.84 5.13 17.35
C ASN A 27 8.19 4.73 16.03
N ARG A 28 6.88 4.43 16.00
CA ARG A 28 6.21 4.00 14.75
C ARG A 28 6.29 5.05 13.65
N SER A 29 6.19 6.32 14.03
CA SER A 29 6.26 7.47 13.12
C SER A 29 7.67 7.68 12.56
N ARG A 30 8.69 7.36 13.36
CA ARG A 30 10.11 7.61 13.08
C ARG A 30 10.82 6.44 12.40
N LEU A 31 10.70 5.23 12.97
CA LEU A 31 11.41 4.02 12.56
C LEU A 31 10.59 3.13 11.60
N GLY A 32 9.27 3.24 11.64
CA GLY A 32 8.38 2.45 10.79
C GLY A 32 8.18 1.00 11.26
N ALA A 33 7.38 0.24 10.49
CA ALA A 33 6.89 -1.07 10.91
C ALA A 33 7.94 -2.15 11.10
N HIS A 34 8.88 -2.20 10.15
CA HIS A 34 9.88 -3.25 10.09
C HIS A 34 10.91 -3.10 11.20
N GLN A 35 11.26 -1.85 11.55
CA GLN A 35 12.22 -1.60 12.60
C GLN A 35 11.59 -1.86 13.97
N CYS A 36 10.38 -1.33 14.24
CA CYS A 36 9.66 -1.65 15.48
C CYS A 36 9.43 -3.16 15.67
N ALA A 37 9.23 -3.91 14.59
CA ALA A 37 9.14 -5.37 14.64
C ALA A 37 10.43 -6.05 15.11
N LYS A 38 11.59 -5.56 14.67
CA LYS A 38 12.91 -6.04 15.11
C LYS A 38 13.18 -5.68 16.57
N ASP A 39 12.91 -4.43 16.96
CA ASP A 39 13.17 -3.95 18.33
C ASP A 39 12.29 -4.65 19.37
N LEU A 40 11.05 -5.02 19.01
CA LEU A 40 10.11 -5.71 19.90
C LEU A 40 10.11 -7.24 19.74
N ASP A 41 10.97 -7.81 18.89
CA ASP A 41 10.98 -9.23 18.52
C ASP A 41 9.57 -9.77 18.16
N ARG A 42 8.79 -8.96 17.44
CA ARG A 42 7.40 -9.27 17.06
C ARG A 42 7.23 -9.18 15.55
N PRO A 43 6.33 -9.97 14.94
CA PRO A 43 6.13 -9.92 13.52
C PRO A 43 5.48 -8.59 13.12
N VAL A 44 5.85 -8.10 11.94
CA VAL A 44 5.33 -6.85 11.36
C VAL A 44 3.79 -6.82 11.34
N SER A 45 3.15 -7.98 11.12
CA SER A 45 1.69 -8.13 11.17
C SER A 45 1.10 -7.86 12.56
N ALA A 46 1.75 -8.29 13.64
CA ALA A 46 1.32 -8.00 15.01
C ALA A 46 1.45 -6.50 15.31
N ILE A 47 2.54 -5.86 14.87
CA ILE A 47 2.72 -4.41 14.97
C ILE A 47 1.58 -3.68 14.24
N HIS A 48 1.23 -4.09 13.01
CA HIS A 48 0.13 -3.48 12.27
C HIS A 48 -1.22 -3.62 12.98
N ASN A 49 -1.52 -4.80 13.51
CA ASN A 49 -2.73 -5.04 14.28
C ASN A 49 -2.77 -4.19 15.55
N GLN A 50 -1.66 -4.07 16.26
CA GLN A 50 -1.59 -3.26 17.47
C GLN A 50 -1.69 -1.76 17.17
N CYS A 51 -1.01 -1.25 16.14
CA CYS A 51 -1.18 0.13 15.69
C CYS A 51 -2.63 0.43 15.30
N ARG A 52 -3.32 -0.51 14.66
CA ARG A 52 -4.77 -0.39 14.37
C ARG A 52 -5.61 -0.33 15.64
N ARG A 53 -5.32 -1.17 16.64
CA ARG A 53 -6.02 -1.16 17.94
C ARG A 53 -5.77 0.13 18.73
N LEU A 54 -4.55 0.66 18.67
CA LEU A 54 -4.14 1.89 19.34
C LEU A 54 -4.45 3.15 18.52
N SER A 55 -5.09 3.03 17.35
CA SER A 55 -5.34 4.13 16.40
C SER A 55 -4.09 4.98 16.08
N ILE A 56 -2.91 4.36 16.11
CA ILE A 56 -1.67 5.02 15.72
C ILE A 56 -1.73 5.17 14.20
N LYS A 57 -1.75 6.42 13.74
CA LYS A 57 -1.77 6.74 12.31
C LYS A 57 -0.58 6.05 11.65
N LEU A 58 -0.83 5.00 10.87
CA LEU A 58 0.17 4.51 9.93
C LEU A 58 0.52 5.71 9.06
N ARG A 59 1.83 6.00 8.93
CA ARG A 59 2.34 7.04 8.01
C ARG A 59 1.48 6.95 6.76
N ALA A 60 0.70 8.01 6.53
CA ALA A 60 -0.26 8.02 5.45
C ALA A 60 0.52 7.66 4.19
N THR A 61 0.22 6.49 3.61
CA THR A 61 0.65 6.24 2.25
C THR A 61 0.19 7.47 1.46
N PRO A 62 1.06 8.14 0.68
CA PRO A 62 0.69 9.27 -0.15
C PRO A 62 -0.23 8.78 -1.29
N SER A 63 -1.41 8.30 -0.91
CA SER A 63 -2.43 7.71 -1.75
C SER A 63 -3.54 8.72 -2.05
N ALA A 64 -3.42 9.94 -1.53
CA ALA A 64 -4.17 11.08 -2.04
C ALA A 64 -3.53 11.45 -3.39
N TYR A 65 -3.96 10.74 -4.44
CA TYR A 65 -3.83 11.29 -5.78
C TYR A 65 -4.55 12.62 -5.77
N LYS A 66 -3.83 13.67 -6.16
CA LYS A 66 -4.44 14.97 -6.32
C LYS A 66 -5.33 14.96 -7.56
N PRO A 67 -6.36 15.82 -7.64
CA PRO A 67 -7.23 15.88 -8.81
C PRO A 67 -6.44 16.05 -10.12
N GLU A 68 -5.37 16.85 -10.12
CA GLU A 68 -4.50 17.02 -11.29
C GLU A 68 -3.81 15.71 -11.72
N GLU A 69 -3.43 14.84 -10.77
CA GLU A 69 -2.83 13.54 -11.07
C GLU A 69 -3.89 12.58 -11.64
N ASP A 70 -5.13 12.64 -11.16
CA ASP A 70 -6.23 11.84 -11.71
C ASP A 70 -6.61 12.27 -13.13
N GLU A 71 -6.56 13.56 -13.44
CA GLU A 71 -6.75 14.08 -14.80
C GLU A 71 -5.65 13.60 -15.75
N LEU A 72 -4.38 13.74 -15.35
CA LEU A 72 -3.24 13.19 -16.11
C LEU A 72 -3.37 11.69 -16.35
N ILE A 73 -3.82 10.92 -15.35
CA ILE A 73 -4.07 9.49 -15.51
C ILE A 73 -5.25 9.24 -16.46
N ARG A 74 -6.30 10.07 -16.49
CA ARG A 74 -7.39 9.88 -17.47
C ARG A 74 -6.94 10.12 -18.90
N GLU A 75 -6.15 11.17 -19.13
CA GLU A 75 -5.74 11.58 -20.47
C GLU A 75 -4.55 10.77 -21.02
N LEU A 76 -3.52 10.57 -20.20
CA LEU A 76 -2.25 10.01 -20.66
C LEU A 76 -2.15 8.49 -20.47
N TYR A 77 -2.97 7.89 -19.62
CA TYR A 77 -2.87 6.44 -19.37
C TYR A 77 -3.28 5.61 -20.59
N ALA A 78 -4.25 6.08 -21.38
CA ALA A 78 -4.67 5.42 -22.62
C ALA A 78 -3.69 5.66 -23.79
N SER A 79 -3.02 6.81 -23.82
CA SER A 79 -2.16 7.24 -24.94
C SER A 79 -0.68 6.92 -24.75
N LYS A 80 -0.10 7.25 -23.59
CA LYS A 80 1.33 7.08 -23.26
C LYS A 80 1.60 5.85 -22.38
N GLY A 81 0.57 5.35 -21.70
CA GLY A 81 0.65 4.18 -20.85
C GLY A 81 1.27 4.42 -19.47
N PRO A 82 1.24 3.40 -18.59
CA PRO A 82 1.62 3.53 -17.19
C PRO A 82 3.12 3.79 -16.97
N ARG A 83 3.99 3.44 -17.94
CA ARG A 83 5.44 3.65 -17.82
C ARG A 83 5.80 5.14 -17.91
N TYR A 84 5.17 5.87 -18.82
CA TYR A 84 5.38 7.32 -18.96
C TYR A 84 4.89 8.06 -17.71
N LEU A 85 3.66 7.76 -17.28
CA LEU A 85 3.07 8.34 -16.08
C LEU A 85 3.85 8.03 -14.79
N ALA A 86 4.53 6.88 -14.72
CA ALA A 86 5.36 6.53 -13.58
C ALA A 86 6.55 7.49 -13.40
N VAL A 87 7.13 7.93 -14.52
CA VAL A 87 8.22 8.92 -14.52
C VAL A 87 7.65 10.31 -14.22
N GLU A 88 6.56 10.69 -14.89
CA GLU A 88 5.93 12.02 -14.76
C GLU A 88 5.41 12.30 -13.34
N LEU A 89 4.71 11.33 -12.75
CA LEU A 89 4.12 11.45 -11.41
C LEU A 89 5.06 10.97 -10.30
N ASN A 90 6.28 10.54 -10.67
CA ASN A 90 7.25 9.91 -9.77
C ASN A 90 6.60 8.81 -8.88
N ARG A 91 5.77 7.96 -9.49
CA ARG A 91 4.98 6.91 -8.82
C ARG A 91 5.24 5.54 -9.44
N SER A 92 5.01 4.49 -8.65
CA SER A 92 5.08 3.12 -9.19
C SER A 92 3.98 2.88 -10.23
N GLN A 93 4.35 2.18 -11.31
CA GLN A 93 3.42 1.71 -12.33
C GLN A 93 2.28 0.88 -11.72
N GLU A 94 2.55 0.11 -10.66
CA GLU A 94 1.52 -0.67 -9.98
C GLU A 94 0.46 0.21 -9.32
N THR A 95 0.89 1.28 -8.63
CA THR A 95 -0.02 2.23 -8.00
C THR A 95 -0.88 2.94 -9.06
N LEU A 96 -0.30 3.25 -10.22
CA LEU A 96 -1.01 3.86 -11.35
C LEU A 96 -2.02 2.90 -11.97
N ARG A 97 -1.69 1.61 -12.16
CA ARG A 97 -2.65 0.59 -12.61
C ARG A 97 -3.82 0.45 -11.64
N HIS A 98 -3.53 0.43 -10.33
CA HIS A 98 -4.56 0.39 -9.29
C HIS A 98 -5.46 1.64 -9.34
N ARG A 99 -4.88 2.83 -9.55
CA ARG A 99 -5.63 4.08 -9.64
C ARG A 99 -6.46 4.15 -10.93
N ALA A 100 -5.89 3.82 -12.09
CA ALA A 100 -6.60 3.77 -13.37
C ALA A 100 -7.81 2.81 -13.30
N ARG A 101 -7.66 1.65 -12.64
CA ARG A 101 -8.78 0.74 -12.39
C ARG A 101 -9.88 1.37 -11.53
N LYS A 102 -9.53 2.13 -10.49
CA LYS A 102 -10.51 2.88 -9.66
C LYS A 102 -11.19 3.99 -10.46
N LEU A 103 -10.45 4.67 -11.35
CA LEU A 103 -10.96 5.70 -12.25
C LEU A 103 -11.74 5.12 -13.44
N LYS A 104 -11.86 3.80 -13.55
CA LYS A 104 -12.44 3.07 -14.70
C LYS A 104 -11.77 3.42 -16.04
N VAL A 105 -10.53 3.90 -15.99
CA VAL A 105 -9.68 4.13 -17.15
C VAL A 105 -9.10 2.77 -17.53
N SER A 106 -9.79 2.07 -18.42
CA SER A 106 -9.34 0.76 -18.86
C SER A 106 -8.19 0.96 -19.85
N GLY A 107 -7.01 0.45 -19.50
CA GLY A 107 -5.91 0.24 -20.44
C GLY A 107 -6.22 -0.88 -21.44
N ARG A 108 -7.49 -1.02 -21.88
CA ARG A 108 -7.71 -1.63 -23.18
C ARG A 108 -6.96 -0.73 -24.13
N VAL A 109 -5.97 -1.31 -24.80
CA VAL A 109 -5.43 -0.82 -26.06
C VAL A 109 -6.62 -0.73 -27.02
N GLY A 110 -7.41 0.33 -26.84
CA GLY A 110 -8.52 0.70 -27.68
C GLY A 110 -7.88 1.36 -28.87
N ARG A 111 -8.00 0.68 -30.00
CA ARG A 111 -7.69 1.19 -31.35
C ARG A 111 -7.96 2.70 -31.43
N PRO A 112 -7.12 3.46 -32.14
CA PRO A 112 -7.34 4.90 -32.31
C PRO A 112 -8.75 5.13 -32.83
N ASN A 113 -9.58 5.82 -32.05
CA ASN A 113 -10.86 6.28 -32.53
C ASN A 113 -10.57 7.44 -33.50
N LYS A 114 -10.39 7.11 -34.78
CA LYS A 114 -10.47 8.08 -35.86
C LYS A 114 -11.88 8.68 -35.84
N ARG A 115 -12.01 9.87 -35.27
CA ARG A 115 -12.96 10.86 -35.77
C ARG A 115 -12.16 12.09 -36.16
N SER A 116 -11.72 12.04 -37.41
CA SER A 116 -11.44 13.21 -38.23
C SER A 116 -12.77 13.82 -38.68
N ASP A 117 -12.74 15.14 -38.88
CA ASP A 117 -13.76 16.02 -39.48
C ASP A 117 -15.04 16.26 -38.66
#